data_AF-S4REE1-F1
#
_entry.id   AF-S4REE1-F1
#
_cell.length_a   1.000
_cell.length_b   1.000
_cell.length_c   1.000
_cell.angle_alpha   90.00
_cell.angle_beta   90.00
_cell.angle_gamma   90.00
#
_symmetry.space_group_name_H-M   'P 1'
#
loop_
_entity.id
_entity.type
_entity.pdbx_description
1 polymer ?
#
loop_
_entity_poly.entity_id
_entity_poly.type
_entity_poly.pdbx_seq_one_letter_code
_entity_poly.pdbx_strand_id
1 'polypeptide(L)'
;MAPTIQSAQRDAESSRSSSHRGAPERSGLVCRVKYCNTLPDIPFDPKFITYPFEANRFVQYKATSLEKQHKHELLTEPDLGVTIDLINPDTYKIDPNAYLDPADEKLLEEEIATPQGSRRSQQHAKVVPWMRKTEYISTEFNRYGISNEKPEIKIGVSVKQQFTEDDIYKDRDSQISAIEKTFEDAKKEIEAHYSKPRVVPVEVMPVFPDFK
;
A
#
# COMPACT_ATOMS: atom_id res chain seq x y z
N MET A 1 -21.02 -79.86 -39.89
CA MET A 1 -20.96 -81.27 -40.34
C MET A 1 -21.35 -82.15 -39.15
N ALA A 2 -22.06 -83.24 -39.41
CA ALA A 2 -22.37 -84.37 -38.53
C ALA A 2 -22.19 -85.66 -39.39
N PRO A 3 -22.43 -86.92 -38.93
CA PRO A 3 -22.76 -87.46 -37.60
C PRO A 3 -21.71 -88.52 -37.15
N THR A 4 -21.88 -89.42 -36.15
CA THR A 4 -22.60 -90.74 -36.19
C THR A 4 -22.15 -91.51 -34.92
N ILE A 5 -22.96 -91.83 -33.90
CA ILE A 5 -23.99 -92.90 -33.76
C ILE A 5 -23.51 -94.31 -34.14
N GLN A 6 -23.32 -95.22 -33.17
CA GLN A 6 -23.90 -96.57 -33.29
C GLN A 6 -23.97 -97.34 -31.96
N SER A 7 -25.16 -97.87 -31.73
CA SER A 7 -25.55 -98.86 -30.72
C SER A 7 -25.22 -100.30 -31.16
N ALA A 8 -25.00 -101.23 -30.22
CA ALA A 8 -25.75 -102.50 -30.19
C ALA A 8 -25.50 -103.34 -28.93
N GLN A 9 -26.57 -104.02 -28.52
CA GLN A 9 -26.72 -104.99 -27.44
C GLN A 9 -26.34 -106.43 -27.88
N ARG A 10 -26.19 -107.32 -26.86
CA ARG A 10 -26.47 -108.78 -26.85
C ARG A 10 -25.44 -109.72 -27.54
N ASP A 11 -25.31 -111.02 -27.21
CA ASP A 11 -26.06 -111.88 -26.25
C ASP A 11 -25.26 -113.10 -25.69
N ALA A 12 -25.94 -113.93 -24.86
CA ALA A 12 -25.81 -115.40 -24.71
C ALA A 12 -24.67 -116.08 -23.87
N GLU A 13 -25.02 -116.37 -22.60
CA GLU A 13 -25.10 -117.70 -21.93
C GLU A 13 -24.06 -118.86 -22.07
N SER A 14 -23.57 -119.29 -20.89
CA SER A 14 -23.38 -120.70 -20.44
C SER A 14 -22.16 -121.51 -20.99
N SER A 15 -21.55 -122.48 -20.28
CA SER A 15 -21.83 -123.09 -18.96
C SER A 15 -20.59 -123.75 -18.30
N ARG A 16 -20.57 -123.86 -16.96
CA ARG A 16 -19.97 -124.93 -16.08
C ARG A 16 -18.46 -125.27 -16.21
N SER A 17 -17.70 -125.30 -15.11
CA SER A 17 -17.71 -126.46 -14.18
C SER A 17 -16.76 -126.31 -12.96
N SER A 18 -16.94 -127.20 -11.95
CA SER A 18 -15.95 -127.64 -10.93
C SER A 18 -15.34 -126.57 -9.99
N SER A 19 -15.99 -126.19 -8.88
CA SER A 19 -15.89 -126.82 -7.55
C SER A 19 -14.48 -126.89 -6.91
N HIS A 20 -14.17 -126.01 -5.94
CA HIS A 20 -13.97 -126.38 -4.52
C HIS A 20 -13.56 -125.22 -3.58
N ARG A 21 -14.04 -125.30 -2.33
CA ARG A 21 -13.49 -124.72 -1.08
C ARG A 21 -13.43 -123.17 -0.93
N GLY A 22 -14.57 -122.61 -0.53
CA GLY A 22 -14.67 -121.95 0.79
C GLY A 22 -13.79 -120.74 1.11
N ALA A 23 -14.12 -119.59 0.55
CA ALA A 23 -13.91 -118.27 1.17
C ALA A 23 -15.08 -117.35 0.77
N PRO A 24 -15.58 -116.47 1.65
CA PRO A 24 -16.75 -115.63 1.34
C PRO A 24 -16.42 -114.56 0.30
N GLU A 25 -17.29 -114.40 -0.70
CA GLU A 25 -17.24 -113.30 -1.66
C GLU A 25 -17.29 -111.96 -0.92
N ARG A 26 -16.19 -111.20 -0.97
CA ARG A 26 -16.17 -109.78 -0.61
C ARG A 26 -16.02 -108.97 -1.89
N SER A 27 -17.15 -108.68 -2.53
CA SER A 27 -17.28 -107.80 -3.70
C SER A 27 -17.01 -106.33 -3.33
N GLY A 28 -15.76 -106.03 -2.97
CA GLY A 28 -15.30 -104.67 -2.74
C GLY A 28 -15.08 -103.92 -4.06
N LEU A 29 -15.62 -102.70 -4.17
CA LEU A 29 -15.31 -101.79 -5.27
C LEU A 29 -13.80 -101.48 -5.29
N VAL A 30 -13.13 -101.79 -6.39
CA VAL A 30 -11.69 -101.51 -6.56
C VAL A 30 -11.48 -100.02 -6.82
N CYS A 31 -11.43 -99.23 -5.74
CA CYS A 31 -11.08 -97.82 -5.78
C CYS A 31 -9.61 -97.62 -5.41
N ARG A 32 -8.84 -96.92 -6.26
CA ARG A 32 -7.46 -96.54 -5.94
C ARG A 32 -7.47 -95.35 -5.00
N VAL A 33 -7.31 -95.60 -3.70
CA VAL A 33 -7.14 -94.56 -2.68
C VAL A 33 -5.94 -93.67 -3.06
N LYS A 34 -6.20 -92.36 -3.21
CA LYS A 34 -5.17 -91.34 -3.35
C LYS A 34 -5.36 -90.31 -2.25
N TYR A 35 -4.34 -90.12 -1.43
CA TYR A 35 -4.27 -89.02 -0.48
C TYR A 35 -3.72 -87.80 -1.22
N CYS A 36 -4.51 -86.73 -1.30
CA CYS A 36 -4.13 -85.48 -1.94
C CYS A 36 -4.05 -84.37 -0.90
N ASN A 37 -2.96 -83.61 -0.91
CA ASN A 37 -2.81 -82.36 -0.16
C ASN A 37 -2.55 -81.23 -1.16
N THR A 38 -3.60 -80.76 -1.82
CA THR A 38 -3.54 -79.63 -2.75
C THR A 38 -3.54 -78.34 -1.96
N LEU A 39 -2.52 -77.50 -2.18
CA LEU A 39 -2.45 -76.17 -1.58
C LEU A 39 -3.57 -75.26 -2.16
N PRO A 40 -4.11 -74.33 -1.36
CA PRO A 40 -5.02 -73.31 -1.87
C PRO A 40 -4.28 -72.33 -2.79
N ASP A 41 -5.02 -71.72 -3.71
CA ASP A 41 -4.50 -70.64 -4.55
C ASP A 41 -4.08 -69.42 -3.71
N ILE A 42 -3.09 -68.67 -4.21
CA ILE A 42 -2.57 -67.47 -3.54
C ILE A 42 -3.67 -66.40 -3.55
N PRO A 43 -4.10 -65.86 -2.39
CA PRO A 43 -5.08 -64.79 -2.35
C PRO A 43 -4.47 -63.50 -2.90
N PHE A 44 -5.02 -62.99 -4.00
CA PHE A 44 -4.65 -61.70 -4.59
C PHE A 44 -5.43 -60.54 -3.94
N ASP A 45 -5.42 -60.49 -2.60
CA ASP A 45 -6.12 -59.45 -1.86
C ASP A 45 -5.50 -58.06 -2.12
N PRO A 46 -6.33 -57.01 -2.32
CA PRO A 46 -5.83 -55.67 -2.54
C PRO A 46 -5.11 -55.13 -1.30
N LYS A 47 -3.95 -54.51 -1.50
CA LYS A 47 -3.17 -53.92 -0.41
C LYS A 47 -3.81 -52.62 0.06
N PHE A 48 -4.25 -52.58 1.32
CA PHE A 48 -4.66 -51.34 1.98
C PHE A 48 -3.47 -50.39 2.12
N ILE A 49 -3.65 -49.14 1.67
CA ILE A 49 -2.70 -48.05 1.92
C ILE A 49 -3.09 -47.32 3.21
N THR A 50 -2.11 -46.95 4.02
CA THR A 50 -2.34 -46.15 5.23
C THR A 50 -2.63 -44.70 4.87
N TYR A 51 -3.63 -44.11 5.53
CA TYR A 51 -3.93 -42.68 5.37
C TYR A 51 -2.78 -41.85 5.96
N PRO A 52 -2.12 -40.98 5.18
CA PRO A 52 -0.85 -40.35 5.58
C PRO A 52 -1.01 -39.15 6.52
N PHE A 53 -2.22 -38.90 7.03
CA PHE A 53 -2.58 -37.67 7.72
C PHE A 53 -3.24 -37.97 9.07
N GLU A 54 -2.88 -37.20 10.09
CA GLU A 54 -3.45 -37.35 11.43
C GLU A 54 -4.95 -37.02 11.44
N ALA A 55 -5.75 -37.90 12.07
CA ALA A 55 -7.20 -37.72 12.20
C ALA A 55 -7.57 -36.38 12.90
N ASN A 56 -6.71 -35.92 13.82
CA ASN A 56 -6.92 -34.69 14.59
C ASN A 56 -6.50 -33.40 13.86
N ARG A 57 -6.10 -33.47 12.57
CA ARG A 57 -5.72 -32.31 11.74
C ARG A 57 -6.71 -31.15 11.80
N PHE A 58 -8.00 -31.46 11.92
CA PHE A 58 -9.10 -30.48 11.92
C PHE A 58 -9.56 -30.08 13.34
N VAL A 59 -8.96 -30.67 14.38
CA VAL A 59 -9.30 -30.42 15.80
C VAL A 59 -8.38 -29.37 16.42
N GLN A 60 -7.29 -28.98 15.74
CA GLN A 60 -6.40 -27.92 16.21
C GLN A 60 -7.09 -26.55 16.09
N TYR A 61 -7.49 -25.97 17.22
CA TYR A 61 -7.94 -24.59 17.30
C TYR A 61 -6.86 -23.64 16.77
N LYS A 62 -7.24 -22.78 15.81
CA LYS A 62 -6.40 -21.74 15.24
C LYS A 62 -7.20 -20.45 15.24
N ALA A 63 -6.71 -19.45 15.99
CA ALA A 63 -7.36 -18.15 16.08
C ALA A 63 -7.52 -17.53 14.67
N THR A 64 -8.75 -17.44 14.20
CA THR A 64 -9.10 -17.02 12.84
C THR A 64 -8.98 -15.51 12.68
N SER A 65 -8.90 -15.04 11.43
CA SER A 65 -9.01 -13.60 11.16
C SER A 65 -10.38 -13.05 11.57
N LEU A 66 -11.43 -13.87 11.50
CA LEU A 66 -12.80 -13.49 11.87
C LEU A 66 -12.92 -13.17 13.37
N GLU A 67 -12.34 -14.01 14.24
CA GLU A 67 -12.30 -13.75 15.69
C GLU A 67 -11.52 -12.47 16.02
N LYS A 68 -10.42 -12.19 15.30
CA LYS A 68 -9.62 -10.97 15.51
C LYS A 68 -10.26 -9.70 14.95
N GLN A 69 -11.12 -9.84 13.94
CA GLN A 69 -11.87 -8.74 13.32
C GLN A 69 -13.23 -8.51 13.98
N HIS A 70 -13.63 -9.38 14.92
CA HIS A 70 -14.88 -9.24 15.66
C HIS A 70 -14.83 -8.01 16.56
N LYS A 71 -15.61 -6.97 16.20
CA LYS A 71 -15.82 -5.81 17.07
C LYS A 71 -16.71 -6.25 18.24
N HIS A 72 -16.08 -6.53 19.38
CA HIS A 72 -16.82 -6.80 20.61
C HIS A 72 -17.65 -5.57 21.00
N GLU A 73 -18.92 -5.81 21.30
CA GLU A 73 -19.81 -4.81 21.85
C GLU A 73 -19.38 -4.48 23.28
N LEU A 74 -19.40 -3.19 23.63
CA LEU A 74 -19.13 -2.74 24.99
C LEU A 74 -20.40 -2.96 25.80
N LEU A 75 -20.44 -4.03 26.58
CA LEU A 75 -21.53 -4.34 27.51
C LEU A 75 -21.43 -3.40 28.73
N THR A 76 -21.82 -2.14 28.53
CA THR A 76 -21.89 -1.13 29.61
C THR A 76 -23.22 -1.25 30.38
N GLU A 77 -23.22 -0.70 31.59
CA GLU A 77 -24.43 -0.49 32.37
C GLU A 77 -25.46 0.41 31.62
N PRO A 78 -26.75 0.42 32.02
CA PRO A 78 -27.79 1.21 31.35
C PRO A 78 -27.56 2.73 31.34
N ASP A 79 -26.73 3.24 32.24
CA ASP A 79 -26.29 4.66 32.32
C ASP A 79 -24.99 4.93 31.55
N LEU A 80 -24.46 3.93 30.84
CA LEU A 80 -23.17 3.93 30.15
C LEU A 80 -21.98 4.25 31.09
N GLY A 81 -22.14 4.04 32.40
CA GLY A 81 -21.16 4.42 33.43
C GLY A 81 -21.16 5.92 33.79
N VAL A 82 -22.15 6.68 33.34
CA VAL A 82 -22.29 8.13 33.59
C VAL A 82 -23.32 8.37 34.69
N THR A 83 -22.89 8.28 35.95
CA THR A 83 -23.75 8.54 37.12
C THR A 83 -24.04 10.03 37.29
N ILE A 84 -25.33 10.41 37.31
CA ILE A 84 -25.75 11.80 37.52
C ILE A 84 -25.89 12.10 39.03
N ASP A 85 -25.02 12.94 39.57
CA ASP A 85 -25.00 13.33 40.99
C ASP A 85 -25.93 14.52 41.27
N LEU A 86 -27.15 14.22 41.71
CA LEU A 86 -28.13 15.23 42.12
C LEU A 86 -28.02 15.65 43.60
N ILE A 87 -27.00 15.16 44.33
CA ILE A 87 -26.85 15.38 45.77
C ILE A 87 -25.87 16.53 46.03
N ASN A 88 -24.74 16.57 45.34
CA ASN A 88 -23.75 17.63 45.51
C ASN A 88 -23.86 18.70 44.40
N PRO A 89 -24.30 19.93 44.72
CA PRO A 89 -24.43 21.01 43.72
C PRO A 89 -23.09 21.52 43.19
N ASP A 90 -21.96 21.28 43.89
CA ASP A 90 -20.65 21.71 43.41
C ASP A 90 -20.11 20.80 42.28
N THR A 91 -20.60 19.56 42.13
CA THR A 91 -20.14 18.59 41.10
C THR A 91 -20.33 19.11 39.66
N TYR A 92 -21.36 19.92 39.41
CA TYR A 92 -21.68 20.48 38.09
C TYR A 92 -21.54 22.01 38.01
N LYS A 93 -20.86 22.62 38.98
CA LYS A 93 -20.73 24.07 39.07
C LYS A 93 -19.68 24.58 38.09
N ILE A 94 -20.12 25.27 37.05
CA ILE A 94 -19.26 25.87 36.02
C ILE A 94 -18.51 27.07 36.61
N ASP A 95 -17.17 27.04 36.57
CA ASP A 95 -16.33 28.21 36.82
C ASP A 95 -16.30 29.10 35.56
N PRO A 96 -16.68 30.40 35.64
CA PRO A 96 -16.60 31.33 34.51
C PRO A 96 -15.20 31.50 33.89
N ASN A 97 -14.13 31.11 34.59
CA ASN A 97 -12.75 31.18 34.11
C ASN A 97 -12.19 29.82 33.64
N ALA A 98 -13.00 28.75 33.65
CA ALA A 98 -12.59 27.46 33.08
C ALA A 98 -12.49 27.56 31.56
N TYR A 99 -11.36 27.08 31.01
CA TYR A 99 -11.15 26.93 29.57
C TYR A 99 -11.27 25.44 29.21
N LEU A 100 -11.76 25.14 28.01
CA LEU A 100 -11.86 23.77 27.50
C LEU A 100 -10.45 23.24 27.16
N ASP A 101 -10.17 21.98 27.46
CA ASP A 101 -8.94 21.31 26.99
C ASP A 101 -9.04 21.12 25.45
N PRO A 102 -7.98 21.39 24.67
CA PRO A 102 -7.94 21.04 23.24
C PRO A 102 -8.29 19.58 22.91
N ALA A 103 -8.07 18.65 23.85
CA ALA A 103 -8.48 17.25 23.71
C ALA A 103 -10.02 17.11 23.75
N ASP A 104 -10.70 17.85 24.62
CA ASP A 104 -12.16 17.87 24.72
C ASP A 104 -12.78 18.67 23.56
N GLU A 105 -12.15 19.78 23.15
CA GLU A 105 -12.54 20.56 21.96
C GLU A 105 -12.59 19.66 20.72
N LYS A 106 -11.64 18.73 20.60
CA LYS A 106 -11.59 17.76 19.51
C LYS A 106 -12.77 16.77 19.49
N LEU A 107 -13.38 16.50 20.65
CA LEU A 107 -14.57 15.64 20.76
C LEU A 107 -15.87 16.38 20.40
N LEU A 108 -15.85 17.72 20.40
CA LEU A 108 -16.97 18.57 19.98
C LEU A 108 -16.99 18.84 18.47
N GLU A 109 -15.91 18.51 17.75
CA GLU A 109 -15.91 18.57 16.28
C GLU A 109 -16.91 17.57 15.69
N GLU A 110 -17.92 18.05 14.97
CA GLU A 110 -18.74 17.18 14.13
C GLU A 110 -17.84 16.46 13.12
N GLU A 111 -18.04 15.14 12.93
CA GLU A 111 -17.44 14.42 11.80
C GLU A 111 -18.14 14.85 10.51
N ILE A 112 -17.81 16.07 10.05
CA ILE A 112 -18.09 16.52 8.69
C ILE A 112 -17.34 15.54 7.80
N ALA A 113 -18.08 14.55 7.29
CA ALA A 113 -17.61 13.56 6.34
C ALA A 113 -17.18 14.28 5.06
N THR A 114 -15.96 14.84 5.08
CA THR A 114 -15.38 15.56 3.97
C THR A 114 -15.45 14.63 2.77
N PRO A 115 -16.09 15.06 1.66
CA PRO A 115 -16.19 14.21 0.48
C PRO A 115 -14.80 13.69 0.12
N GLN A 116 -14.72 12.44 -0.34
CA GLN A 116 -13.48 11.64 -0.50
C GLN A 116 -12.33 12.30 -1.31
N GLY A 117 -12.56 13.49 -1.88
CA GLY A 117 -11.57 14.41 -2.42
C GLY A 117 -10.51 14.95 -1.44
N SER A 118 -10.61 14.75 -0.11
CA SER A 118 -9.49 15.04 0.80
C SER A 118 -8.21 14.27 0.41
N ARG A 119 -8.34 13.03 -0.09
CA ARG A 119 -7.21 12.27 -0.66
C ARG A 119 -6.70 12.82 -2.01
N ARG A 120 -7.51 13.61 -2.72
CA ARG A 120 -7.16 14.22 -4.00
C ARG A 120 -6.31 15.49 -3.81
N SER A 121 -6.61 16.31 -2.80
CA SER A 121 -5.83 17.53 -2.48
C SER A 121 -4.37 17.21 -2.13
N GLN A 122 -4.12 16.15 -1.37
CA GLN A 122 -2.77 15.68 -1.02
C GLN A 122 -1.88 15.36 -2.24
N GLN A 123 -2.48 15.04 -3.39
CA GLN A 123 -1.72 14.75 -4.61
C GLN A 123 -1.41 16.01 -5.44
N HIS A 124 -2.19 17.09 -5.28
CA HIS A 124 -1.98 18.36 -5.99
C HIS A 124 -0.75 19.14 -5.50
N ALA A 125 -0.25 18.87 -4.29
CA ALA A 125 0.98 19.45 -3.75
C ALA A 125 2.26 18.66 -4.10
N LYS A 126 2.17 17.52 -4.80
CA LYS A 126 3.34 16.71 -5.15
C LYS A 126 4.23 17.45 -6.15
N VAL A 127 5.50 17.62 -5.80
CA VAL A 127 6.51 18.18 -6.71
C VAL A 127 6.82 17.14 -7.78
N VAL A 128 6.60 17.50 -9.04
CA VAL A 128 6.80 16.64 -10.21
C VAL A 128 7.87 17.28 -11.11
N PRO A 129 9.05 16.67 -11.30
CA PRO A 129 10.19 17.32 -11.95
C PRO A 129 9.94 17.83 -13.38
N TRP A 130 9.05 17.16 -14.12
CA TRP A 130 8.69 17.50 -15.49
C TRP A 130 7.51 18.48 -15.61
N MET A 131 6.84 18.84 -14.51
CA MET A 131 5.65 19.69 -14.51
C MET A 131 5.94 21.04 -13.86
N ARG A 132 6.12 22.08 -14.70
CA ARG A 132 6.30 23.46 -14.21
C ARG A 132 4.96 24.04 -13.75
N LYS A 133 5.02 25.03 -12.84
CA LYS A 133 3.85 25.85 -12.50
C LYS A 133 3.45 26.69 -13.72
N THR A 134 2.15 26.93 -13.88
CA THR A 134 1.63 27.84 -14.90
C THR A 134 2.02 29.28 -14.56
N GLU A 135 2.58 29.99 -15.54
CA GLU A 135 2.88 31.42 -15.42
C GLU A 135 1.83 32.23 -16.18
N TYR A 136 1.32 33.29 -15.55
CA TYR A 136 0.38 34.21 -16.18
C TYR A 136 1.14 35.25 -17.02
N ILE A 137 0.52 35.74 -18.09
CA ILE A 137 1.10 36.77 -18.96
C ILE A 137 0.98 38.12 -18.26
N SER A 138 2.10 38.64 -17.74
CA SER A 138 2.21 40.01 -17.23
C SER A 138 2.57 41.01 -18.32
N THR A 139 2.40 42.30 -18.03
CA THR A 139 2.72 43.42 -18.94
C THR A 139 4.23 43.66 -19.11
N GLU A 140 5.05 43.08 -18.23
CA GLU A 140 6.52 43.19 -18.18
C GLU A 140 7.21 41.91 -18.70
N PHE A 141 6.97 41.59 -19.98
CA PHE A 141 7.47 40.36 -20.59
C PHE A 141 8.96 40.46 -20.98
N ASN A 142 9.86 40.22 -20.01
CA ASN A 142 11.31 40.10 -20.23
C ASN A 142 11.78 38.63 -20.24
N ARG A 143 11.20 37.80 -21.11
CA ARG A 143 11.80 36.49 -21.43
C ARG A 143 12.75 36.64 -22.62
N TYR A 144 13.94 36.04 -22.50
CA TYR A 144 14.96 35.94 -23.55
C TYR A 144 14.36 35.66 -24.94
N GLY A 145 14.66 36.54 -25.90
CA GLY A 145 14.36 36.31 -27.31
C GLY A 145 14.13 37.58 -28.13
N ILE A 146 13.27 38.49 -27.64
CA ILE A 146 12.92 39.72 -28.37
C ILE A 146 12.92 40.90 -27.41
N SER A 147 13.91 41.79 -27.56
CA SER A 147 13.88 43.12 -26.97
C SER A 147 12.81 43.96 -27.68
N ASN A 148 11.56 43.85 -27.22
CA ASN A 148 10.56 44.87 -27.51
C ASN A 148 10.88 46.12 -26.67
N GLU A 149 11.91 46.86 -27.09
CA GLU A 149 11.92 48.30 -26.86
C GLU A 149 10.61 48.83 -27.43
N LYS A 150 9.69 49.25 -26.57
CA LYS A 150 8.52 50.03 -26.99
C LYS A 150 9.05 51.43 -27.33
N PRO A 151 9.15 51.84 -28.60
CA PRO A 151 9.71 53.15 -28.94
C PRO A 151 8.84 54.30 -28.39
N GLU A 152 7.56 54.02 -28.15
CA GLU A 152 6.53 54.96 -27.73
C GLU A 152 6.72 55.53 -26.31
N ILE A 153 7.53 54.91 -25.45
CA ILE A 153 7.75 55.39 -24.07
C ILE A 153 8.99 56.30 -23.95
N LYS A 154 9.88 56.32 -24.96
CA LYS A 154 11.16 57.05 -24.90
C LYS A 154 11.12 58.51 -25.36
N ILE A 155 10.00 59.01 -25.88
CA ILE A 155 9.87 60.40 -26.36
C ILE A 155 9.27 61.27 -25.25
N GLY A 156 10.13 61.80 -24.36
CA GLY A 156 9.76 62.87 -23.41
C GLY A 156 10.43 62.79 -22.03
N VAL A 157 10.65 61.59 -21.49
CA VAL A 157 11.27 61.42 -20.16
C VAL A 157 12.80 61.49 -20.25
N SER A 158 13.42 60.76 -21.18
CA SER A 158 14.88 60.75 -21.39
C SER A 158 15.45 62.16 -21.61
N VAL A 159 14.73 62.98 -22.39
CA VAL A 159 15.17 64.33 -22.77
C VAL A 159 15.31 65.24 -21.55
N LYS A 160 14.34 65.22 -20.63
CA LYS A 160 14.40 66.03 -19.41
C LYS A 160 15.51 65.60 -18.46
N GLN A 161 15.81 64.31 -18.42
CA GLN A 161 16.82 63.74 -17.52
C GLN A 161 18.25 64.02 -18.01
N GLN A 162 18.48 63.94 -19.33
CA GLN A 162 19.75 64.32 -19.95
C GLN A 162 20.08 65.81 -19.75
N PHE A 163 19.10 66.70 -19.92
CA PHE A 163 19.31 68.14 -19.69
C PHE A 163 19.60 68.51 -18.22
N THR A 164 19.29 67.65 -17.24
CA THR A 164 19.61 67.94 -15.83
C THR A 164 21.00 67.47 -15.40
N GLU A 165 21.58 66.44 -16.02
CA GLU A 165 22.90 65.93 -15.63
C GLU A 165 24.05 66.74 -16.26
N ASP A 166 23.90 67.18 -17.51
CA ASP A 166 24.94 67.92 -18.24
C ASP A 166 25.20 69.35 -17.70
N ASP A 167 24.25 69.95 -16.98
CA ASP A 167 24.39 71.30 -16.40
C ASP A 167 25.06 71.32 -15.01
N ILE A 168 25.11 70.19 -14.29
CA ILE A 168 25.63 70.13 -12.90
C ILE A 168 27.16 70.30 -12.83
N TYR A 169 27.89 69.95 -13.89
CA TYR A 169 29.36 69.86 -13.87
C TYR A 169 30.08 70.98 -14.65
N LYS A 170 29.40 72.09 -14.98
CA LYS A 170 29.97 73.15 -15.82
C LYS A 170 30.88 74.13 -15.09
N ASP A 171 30.68 74.34 -13.80
CA ASP A 171 31.48 75.25 -12.98
C ASP A 171 32.37 74.48 -11.99
N ARG A 172 33.55 75.04 -11.67
CA ARG A 172 34.55 74.45 -10.78
C ARG A 172 33.99 74.21 -9.38
N ASP A 173 33.25 75.18 -8.85
CA ASP A 173 32.74 75.11 -7.48
C ASP A 173 31.55 74.13 -7.39
N SER A 174 30.77 73.98 -8.48
CA SER A 174 29.78 72.89 -8.63
C SER A 174 30.45 71.50 -8.72
N GLN A 175 31.57 71.36 -9.46
CA GLN A 175 32.33 70.11 -9.52
C GLN A 175 32.89 69.70 -8.15
N ILE A 176 33.48 70.63 -7.40
CA ILE A 176 33.97 70.38 -6.04
C ILE A 176 32.83 69.93 -5.14
N SER A 177 31.71 70.66 -5.15
CA SER A 177 30.51 70.32 -4.37
C SER A 177 29.95 68.93 -4.72
N ALA A 178 29.97 68.54 -6.00
CA ALA A 178 29.52 67.22 -6.44
C ALA A 178 30.47 66.10 -5.98
N ILE A 179 31.79 66.33 -6.02
CA ILE A 179 32.80 65.39 -5.50
C ILE A 179 32.60 65.18 -3.99
N GLU A 180 32.53 66.27 -3.20
CA GLU A 180 32.34 66.20 -1.75
C GLU A 180 31.04 65.46 -1.38
N LYS A 181 29.94 65.74 -2.11
CA LYS A 181 28.67 65.02 -1.96
C LYS A 181 28.83 63.50 -2.13
N THR A 182 29.64 63.00 -3.06
CA THR A 182 29.85 61.54 -3.18
C THR A 182 30.48 60.91 -1.94
N PHE A 183 31.39 61.63 -1.26
CA PHE A 183 32.00 61.18 0.00
C PHE A 183 31.04 61.27 1.20
N GLU A 184 30.00 62.10 1.13
CA GLU A 184 28.91 62.14 2.11
C GLU A 184 27.87 61.04 1.85
N ASP A 185 27.43 60.90 0.59
CA ASP A 185 26.45 59.89 0.18
C ASP A 185 26.95 58.46 0.45
N ALA A 186 28.24 58.19 0.23
CA ALA A 186 28.87 56.90 0.53
C ALA A 186 28.95 56.54 2.03
N LYS A 187 28.69 57.49 2.94
CA LYS A 187 28.64 57.25 4.41
C LYS A 187 27.23 56.96 4.90
N LYS A 188 26.20 57.10 4.05
CA LYS A 188 24.80 56.84 4.41
C LYS A 188 24.56 55.34 4.50
N GLU A 189 23.66 54.94 5.39
CA GLU A 189 23.29 53.53 5.53
C GLU A 189 22.58 53.01 4.28
N ILE A 190 22.97 51.84 3.81
CA ILE A 190 22.44 51.24 2.59
C ILE A 190 21.32 50.27 3.00
N GLU A 191 20.07 50.70 2.92
CA GLU A 191 18.94 49.84 3.30
C GLU A 191 18.57 48.80 2.24
N ALA A 192 18.71 49.14 0.95
CA ALA A 192 18.16 48.35 -0.15
C ALA A 192 18.93 48.48 -1.47
N HIS A 193 18.97 47.39 -2.25
CA HIS A 193 19.49 47.41 -3.62
C HIS A 193 18.58 48.17 -4.60
N TYR A 194 19.17 49.07 -5.41
CA TYR A 194 18.45 50.02 -6.29
C TYR A 194 17.31 49.43 -7.16
N SER A 195 17.50 48.25 -7.79
CA SER A 195 16.43 47.55 -8.54
C SER A 195 15.72 46.43 -7.77
N LYS A 196 16.12 46.11 -6.53
CA LYS A 196 15.65 44.94 -5.79
C LYS A 196 15.45 45.29 -4.31
N PRO A 197 14.35 45.96 -3.94
CA PRO A 197 14.13 46.47 -2.58
C PRO A 197 14.15 45.43 -1.45
N ARG A 198 14.08 44.13 -1.77
CA ARG A 198 14.16 43.01 -0.82
C ARG A 198 15.59 42.49 -0.57
N VAL A 199 16.60 43.07 -1.21
CA VAL A 199 18.01 42.72 -1.02
C VAL A 199 18.66 43.77 -0.13
N VAL A 200 19.00 43.36 1.09
CA VAL A 200 19.74 44.14 2.09
C VAL A 200 21.24 43.81 2.00
N PRO A 201 22.16 44.75 2.27
CA PRO A 201 23.58 44.45 2.36
C PRO A 201 23.90 43.67 3.65
N VAL A 202 24.96 42.87 3.59
CA VAL A 202 25.47 42.10 4.75
C VAL A 202 26.69 42.77 5.37
N GLU A 203 27.55 43.34 4.54
CA GLU A 203 28.82 43.97 4.94
C GLU A 203 29.14 45.12 3.97
N VAL A 204 29.78 46.18 4.49
CA VAL A 204 30.23 47.34 3.70
C VAL A 204 31.74 47.45 3.80
N MET A 205 32.44 47.17 2.70
CA MET A 205 33.90 47.26 2.62
C MET A 205 34.29 48.62 2.01
N PRO A 206 34.98 49.52 2.76
CA PRO A 206 35.44 50.79 2.22
C PRO A 206 36.61 50.58 1.25
N VAL A 207 36.56 51.24 0.08
CA VAL A 207 37.59 51.14 -0.95
C VAL A 207 38.67 52.22 -0.73
N PHE A 208 39.83 51.80 -0.25
CA PHE A 208 41.03 52.64 -0.18
C PHE A 208 42.03 52.21 -1.26
N PRO A 209 42.40 53.09 -2.21
CA PRO A 209 43.39 52.75 -3.21
C PRO A 209 44.79 52.70 -2.58
N ASP A 210 45.43 51.54 -2.61
CA ASP A 210 46.84 51.32 -2.26
C ASP A 210 47.53 50.53 -3.38
N PHE A 211 48.86 50.60 -3.45
CA PHE A 211 49.70 49.98 -4.48
C PHE A 211 50.82 49.12 -3.89
N LYS A 212 50.66 48.70 -2.63
CA LYS A 212 51.55 47.79 -1.89
C LYS A 212 51.18 46.32 -2.11
#